data_AF-A0A7X5DIC2-F1
#
_entry.id   AF-A0A7X5DIC2-F1
#
_cell.length_a   1.000
_cell.length_b   1.000
_cell.length_c   1.000
_cell.angle_alpha   90.00
_cell.angle_beta   90.00
_cell.angle_gamma   90.00
#
_symmetry.space_group_name_H-M   'P 1'
#
loop_
_entity.id
_entity.type
_entity.pdbx_description
1 polymer ?
#
loop_
_entity_poly.entity_id
_entity_poly.type
_entity_poly.pdbx_seq_one_letter_code
_entity_poly.pdbx_strand_id
1 'polypeptide(L)'
;MHQGKRPLHQHWAHDQKQGGTVACFRITVEEVRRILRAYQRSLMQEGGRQGRHTLSGLDSLRYTPQGVERTLLSLDAKIHALGVDIAEPVNLETNELACRRYEEFGAFLKCEIGYSTESAPLHDAHCVTSIYAQRDGVKSTDVEKCRSLFVTPNSLLARLAKIPNNEKESEYVPLSMLDGDFAS
;
A
#
# COMPACT_ATOMS: atom_id res chain seq x y z
N MET A 1 -20.95 16.25 18.29
CA MET A 1 -19.60 16.07 18.87
C MET A 1 -18.77 15.25 17.88
N HIS A 2 -17.95 15.90 17.06
CA HIS A 2 -17.01 15.20 16.18
C HIS A 2 -15.79 14.81 17.00
N GLN A 3 -15.62 13.51 17.29
CA GLN A 3 -14.35 12.99 17.74
C GLN A 3 -13.35 13.16 16.59
N GLY A 4 -12.32 13.98 16.81
CA GLY A 4 -11.23 14.15 15.86
C GLY A 4 -10.54 12.81 15.65
N LYS A 5 -10.60 12.29 14.42
CA LYS A 5 -9.81 11.11 14.02
C LYS A 5 -8.34 11.43 14.26
N ARG A 6 -7.67 10.63 15.08
CA ARG A 6 -6.22 10.72 15.27
C ARG A 6 -5.53 10.37 13.94
N PRO A 7 -4.45 11.06 13.58
CA PRO A 7 -3.71 10.74 12.36
C PRO A 7 -3.06 9.35 12.48
N LEU A 8 -3.08 8.57 11.39
CA LEU A 8 -2.64 7.15 11.31
C LEU A 8 -1.31 6.82 11.99
N HIS A 9 -0.33 7.73 11.96
CA HIS A 9 0.96 7.53 12.63
C HIS A 9 0.87 7.39 14.15
N GLN A 10 -0.20 7.91 14.79
CA GLN A 10 -0.41 7.75 16.23
C GLN A 10 -0.98 6.37 16.59
N HIS A 11 -1.59 5.66 15.64
CA HIS A 11 -2.06 4.28 15.82
C HIS A 11 -0.90 3.29 15.73
N TRP A 12 0.07 3.53 14.84
CA TRP A 12 1.26 2.68 14.70
C TRP A 12 2.08 2.55 15.99
N ALA A 13 2.12 3.61 16.80
CA ALA A 13 2.80 3.61 18.09
C ALA A 13 2.10 2.75 19.16
N HIS A 14 0.81 2.41 18.99
CA HIS A 14 0.08 1.50 19.87
C HIS A 14 0.41 0.04 19.55
N ASP A 15 0.43 -0.35 18.27
CA ASP A 15 0.65 -1.73 17.86
C ASP A 15 2.10 -2.18 18.03
N GLN A 16 3.06 -1.26 17.87
CA GLN A 16 4.46 -1.50 18.23
C GLN A 16 4.63 -1.87 19.72
N LYS A 17 3.74 -1.40 20.61
CA LYS A 17 3.76 -1.79 22.03
C LYS A 17 3.19 -3.19 22.28
N GLN A 18 2.42 -3.74 21.34
CA GLN A 18 1.87 -5.10 21.39
C GLN A 18 2.74 -6.11 20.61
N GLY A 19 3.88 -5.68 20.05
CA GLY A 19 4.82 -6.53 19.33
C GLY A 19 4.56 -6.67 17.84
N GLY A 20 3.60 -5.92 17.27
CA GLY A 20 3.38 -5.83 15.84
C GLY A 20 4.37 -4.86 15.16
N THR A 21 4.71 -5.13 13.91
CA THR A 21 5.50 -4.19 13.08
C THR A 21 4.63 -3.63 11.97
N VAL A 22 4.83 -2.35 11.65
CA VAL A 22 4.19 -1.71 10.50
C VAL A 22 5.19 -1.71 9.36
N ALA A 23 4.78 -2.18 8.20
CA ALA A 23 5.62 -2.22 7.01
C ALA A 23 4.87 -1.72 5.78
N CYS A 24 5.62 -1.23 4.80
CA CYS A 24 5.15 -1.00 3.45
C CYS A 24 5.97 -1.83 2.46
N PHE A 25 5.39 -2.15 1.31
CA PHE A 25 6.12 -2.92 0.30
C PHE A 25 7.08 -2.03 -0.49
N ARG A 26 8.25 -2.59 -0.83
CA ARG A 26 9.25 -1.96 -1.72
C ARG A 26 8.64 -1.45 -3.01
N ILE A 27 7.71 -2.20 -3.61
CA ILE A 27 7.03 -1.79 -4.86
C ILE A 27 6.18 -0.52 -4.70
N THR A 28 5.63 -0.28 -3.51
CA THR A 28 4.92 0.96 -3.17
C THR A 28 5.91 2.12 -3.00
N VAL A 29 7.06 1.87 -2.36
CA VAL A 29 8.14 2.87 -2.27
C VAL A 29 8.64 3.29 -3.66
N GLU A 30 8.80 2.33 -4.58
CA GLU A 30 9.18 2.61 -5.97
C GLU A 30 8.09 3.35 -6.76
N GLU A 31 6.81 3.14 -6.45
CA GLU A 31 5.72 3.97 -6.98
C GLU A 31 5.84 5.43 -6.50
N VAL A 32 6.07 5.64 -5.20
CA VAL A 32 6.31 6.99 -4.65
C VAL A 32 7.53 7.64 -5.31
N ARG A 33 8.63 6.91 -5.51
CA ARG A 33 9.82 7.42 -6.25
C ARG A 33 9.47 7.81 -7.67
N ARG A 34 8.66 7.02 -8.39
CA ARG A 34 8.21 7.34 -9.76
C ARG A 34 7.36 8.61 -9.80
N ILE A 35 6.45 8.79 -8.83
CA ILE A 35 5.63 10.01 -8.68
C ILE A 35 6.53 11.23 -8.41
N LEU A 36 7.45 11.12 -7.46
CA LEU A 36 8.39 12.20 -7.12
C LEU A 36 9.29 12.58 -8.31
N ARG A 37 9.79 11.61 -9.07
CA ARG A 37 10.56 11.88 -10.30
C ARG A 37 9.70 12.56 -11.38
N ALA A 38 8.45 12.15 -11.55
CA ALA A 38 7.53 12.81 -12.47
C ALA A 38 7.28 14.27 -12.05
N TYR A 39 7.15 14.50 -10.75
CA TYR A 39 7.01 15.84 -10.18
C TYR A 39 8.26 16.71 -10.35
N GLN A 40 9.44 16.17 -10.09
CA GLN A 40 10.70 16.86 -10.34
C GLN A 40 10.82 17.31 -11.80
N ARG A 41 10.46 16.43 -12.74
CA ARG A 41 10.44 16.76 -14.18
C ARG A 41 9.45 17.88 -14.49
N SER A 42 8.25 17.90 -13.90
CA SER A 42 7.30 19.00 -14.13
C SER A 42 7.81 20.34 -13.61
N LEU A 43 8.59 20.35 -12.52
CA LEU A 43 9.19 21.58 -11.99
C LEU A 43 10.32 22.14 -12.88
N MET A 44 10.94 21.29 -13.70
CA MET A 44 12.08 21.67 -14.56
C MET A 44 11.67 22.07 -15.97
N GLN A 45 10.39 21.94 -16.37
CA GLN A 45 9.92 22.35 -17.69
C GLN A 45 9.66 23.85 -17.75
N GLU A 46 10.29 24.55 -18.71
CA GLU A 46 9.99 25.94 -19.02
C GLU A 46 8.55 26.09 -19.52
N GLY A 47 7.83 27.08 -19.01
CA GLY A 47 6.42 27.35 -19.39
C GLY A 47 5.36 26.66 -18.53
N GLY A 48 5.76 25.98 -17.45
CA GLY A 48 4.85 25.65 -16.34
C GLY A 48 3.57 24.94 -16.76
N ARG A 49 3.68 23.79 -17.44
CA ARG A 49 2.54 22.87 -17.46
C ARG A 49 2.37 22.38 -16.02
N GLN A 50 1.45 23.02 -15.30
CA GLN A 50 0.90 22.54 -14.04
C GLN A 50 0.74 21.03 -14.18
N GLY A 51 1.33 20.28 -13.25
CA GLY A 51 1.39 18.83 -13.34
C GLY A 51 0.01 18.27 -13.66
N ARG A 52 -0.06 17.23 -14.51
CA ARG A 52 -1.28 16.42 -14.68
C ARG A 52 -1.95 16.28 -13.31
N HIS A 53 -3.28 16.46 -13.23
CA HIS A 53 -4.08 16.59 -12.00
C HIS A 53 -3.61 15.77 -10.78
N THR A 54 -3.04 14.58 -11.01
CA THR A 54 -2.40 13.68 -10.05
C THR A 54 -1.24 14.28 -9.22
N LEU A 55 -0.59 15.37 -9.64
CA LEU A 55 0.54 15.99 -8.90
C LEU A 55 0.14 17.24 -8.10
N SER A 56 -1.10 17.69 -8.22
CA SER A 56 -1.61 18.91 -7.55
C SER A 56 -1.48 18.88 -6.02
N GLY A 57 -1.55 17.69 -5.42
CA GLY A 57 -1.30 17.51 -3.99
C GLY A 57 0.13 17.88 -3.59
N LEU A 58 1.12 17.64 -4.45
CA LEU A 58 2.53 17.97 -4.20
C LEU A 58 2.83 19.45 -4.43
N ASP A 59 2.07 20.13 -5.29
CA ASP A 59 2.22 21.58 -5.52
C ASP A 59 2.02 22.39 -4.23
N SER A 60 1.15 21.92 -3.34
CA SER A 60 0.92 22.52 -2.02
C SER A 60 2.17 22.51 -1.12
N LEU A 61 3.08 21.55 -1.33
CA LEU A 61 4.32 21.38 -0.56
C LEU A 61 5.45 22.30 -1.05
N ARG A 62 5.27 22.99 -2.20
CA ARG A 62 6.21 23.97 -2.78
C ARG A 62 7.66 23.50 -2.84
N TYR A 63 7.90 22.24 -3.21
CA TYR A 63 9.26 21.76 -3.36
C TYR A 63 9.98 22.44 -4.53
N THR A 64 11.28 22.64 -4.38
CA THR A 64 12.19 22.91 -5.49
C THR A 64 12.66 21.59 -6.12
N PRO A 65 13.15 21.56 -7.37
CA PRO A 65 13.73 20.35 -7.97
C PRO A 65 14.81 19.69 -7.09
N GLN A 66 15.63 20.51 -6.42
CA GLN A 66 16.65 20.06 -5.47
C GLN A 66 16.05 19.51 -4.16
N GLY A 67 14.91 20.05 -3.72
CA GLY A 67 14.16 19.55 -2.58
C GLY A 67 13.54 18.17 -2.85
N VAL A 68 13.07 17.96 -4.08
CA VAL A 68 12.61 16.63 -4.53
C VAL A 68 13.78 15.64 -4.58
N GLU A 69 14.93 16.05 -5.12
CA GLU A 69 16.15 15.20 -5.16
C GLU A 69 16.57 14.76 -3.76
N ARG A 70 16.67 15.70 -2.81
CA ARG A 70 16.97 15.39 -1.41
C ARG A 70 15.97 14.42 -0.80
N THR A 71 14.69 14.55 -1.15
CA THR A 71 13.64 13.65 -0.69
C THR A 71 13.77 12.26 -1.29
N LEU A 72 14.09 12.13 -2.58
CA LEU A 72 14.37 10.85 -3.22
C LEU A 72 15.56 10.12 -2.59
N LEU A 73 16.64 10.84 -2.30
CA LEU A 73 17.85 10.28 -1.67
C LEU A 73 17.62 9.81 -0.22
N SER A 74 16.67 10.44 0.48
CA SER A 74 16.39 10.16 1.90
C SER A 74 15.07 9.43 2.14
N LEU A 75 14.37 8.97 1.09
CA LEU A 75 13.01 8.43 1.21
C LEU A 75 12.93 7.24 2.17
N ASP A 76 13.80 6.24 1.99
CA ASP A 76 13.80 5.04 2.84
C ASP A 76 14.09 5.41 4.30
N ALA A 77 15.08 6.28 4.55
CA ALA A 77 15.41 6.76 5.89
C ALA A 77 14.23 7.53 6.52
N LYS A 78 13.50 8.33 5.74
CA LYS A 78 12.29 9.03 6.20
C LYS A 78 11.15 8.05 6.54
N ILE A 79 10.98 6.98 5.75
CA ILE A 79 9.99 5.93 6.02
C ILE A 79 10.33 5.20 7.33
N HIS A 80 11.58 4.78 7.50
CA HIS A 80 12.04 4.14 8.74
C HIS A 80 11.91 5.06 9.96
N ALA A 81 12.18 6.37 9.81
CA ALA A 81 12.00 7.35 10.88
C ALA A 81 10.54 7.50 11.33
N LEU A 82 9.56 7.06 10.52
CA LEU A 82 8.15 6.98 10.90
C LEU A 82 7.80 5.66 11.61
N GLY A 83 8.77 4.78 11.86
CA GLY A 83 8.55 3.46 12.44
C GLY A 83 7.95 2.45 11.46
N VAL A 84 8.12 2.68 10.15
CA VAL A 84 7.64 1.79 9.08
C VAL A 84 8.82 1.07 8.45
N ASP A 85 8.77 -0.26 8.44
CA ASP A 85 9.75 -1.08 7.72
C ASP A 85 9.43 -1.16 6.23
N ILE A 86 10.45 -1.44 5.42
CA ILE A 86 10.28 -1.68 3.98
C ILE A 86 10.46 -3.17 3.73
N ALA A 87 9.34 -3.84 3.45
CA ALA A 87 9.30 -5.27 3.16
C ALA A 87 9.41 -5.53 1.66
N GLU A 88 10.10 -6.61 1.29
CA GLU A 88 10.06 -7.11 -0.08
C GLU A 88 8.75 -7.87 -0.31
N PRO A 89 8.08 -7.66 -1.45
CA PRO A 89 6.92 -8.47 -1.80
C PRO A 89 7.35 -9.92 -2.08
N VAL A 90 6.37 -10.83 -2.16
CA VAL A 90 6.65 -12.22 -2.54
C VAL A 90 7.29 -12.27 -3.92
N ASN A 91 8.37 -13.05 -4.05
CA ASN A 91 8.98 -13.31 -5.35
C ASN A 91 8.10 -14.30 -6.15
N LEU A 92 7.46 -13.80 -7.20
CA LEU A 92 6.55 -14.57 -8.05
C LEU A 92 7.29 -15.57 -8.94
N GLU A 93 8.58 -15.37 -9.24
CA GLU A 93 9.39 -16.30 -10.05
C GLU A 93 9.69 -17.58 -9.27
N THR A 94 9.81 -17.48 -7.95
CA THR A 94 10.16 -18.61 -7.07
C THR A 94 8.98 -19.18 -6.30
N ASN A 95 7.79 -18.57 -6.41
CA ASN A 95 6.59 -19.01 -5.70
C ASN A 95 5.42 -19.16 -6.68
N GLU A 96 5.26 -20.37 -7.23
CA GLU A 96 4.24 -20.69 -8.24
C GLU A 96 2.80 -20.48 -7.76
N LEU A 97 2.53 -20.73 -6.47
CA LEU A 97 1.21 -20.50 -5.90
C LEU A 97 0.89 -19.01 -5.83
N ALA A 98 1.85 -18.20 -5.39
CA ALA A 98 1.73 -16.75 -5.40
C ALA A 98 1.61 -16.21 -6.83
N CYS A 99 2.39 -16.73 -7.78
CA CYS A 99 2.32 -16.34 -9.18
C CYS A 99 0.91 -16.52 -9.77
N ARG A 100 0.34 -17.73 -9.63
CA ARG A 100 -1.03 -18.01 -10.11
C ARG A 100 -2.07 -17.09 -9.47
N ARG A 101 -1.98 -16.87 -8.16
CA ARG A 101 -2.89 -15.98 -7.43
C ARG A 101 -2.77 -14.53 -7.87
N TYR A 102 -1.55 -14.07 -8.11
CA TYR A 102 -1.29 -12.73 -8.64
C TYR A 102 -1.92 -12.55 -10.02
N GLU A 103 -1.79 -13.53 -10.91
CA GLU A 103 -2.39 -13.49 -12.25
C GLU A 103 -3.92 -13.50 -12.20
N GLU A 104 -4.51 -14.43 -11.45
CA GLU A 104 -5.96 -14.55 -11.27
C GLU A 104 -6.55 -13.29 -10.63
N PHE A 105 -5.95 -12.82 -9.54
CA PHE A 105 -6.44 -11.63 -8.84
C PHE A 105 -6.18 -10.35 -9.63
N GLY A 106 -5.05 -10.25 -10.32
CA GLY A 106 -4.75 -9.12 -11.20
C GLY A 106 -5.74 -9.00 -12.35
N ALA A 107 -6.10 -10.12 -12.99
CA ALA A 107 -7.15 -10.16 -14.01
C ALA A 107 -8.52 -9.76 -13.44
N PHE A 108 -8.87 -10.29 -12.26
CA PHE A 108 -10.10 -9.92 -11.56
C PHE A 108 -10.17 -8.42 -11.24
N LEU A 109 -9.10 -7.84 -10.67
CA LEU A 109 -9.05 -6.41 -10.35
C LEU A 109 -9.17 -5.52 -11.59
N LYS A 110 -8.61 -5.94 -12.74
CA LYS A 110 -8.78 -5.21 -14.00
C LYS A 110 -10.23 -5.19 -14.50
N CYS A 111 -10.99 -6.26 -14.26
CA CYS A 111 -12.40 -6.33 -14.63
C CYS A 111 -13.29 -5.51 -13.69
N GLU A 112 -13.01 -5.58 -12.38
CA GLU A 112 -13.86 -4.98 -11.35
C GLU A 112 -13.56 -3.51 -11.09
N ILE A 113 -12.30 -3.12 -11.19
CA ILE A 113 -11.88 -1.74 -11.00
C ILE A 113 -11.53 -1.18 -12.37
N GLY A 114 -12.33 -0.22 -12.83
CA GLY A 114 -12.08 0.56 -14.05
C GLY A 114 -10.87 1.49 -13.90
N TYR A 115 -9.71 0.95 -13.52
CA TYR A 115 -8.48 1.68 -13.34
C TYR A 115 -8.09 2.36 -14.66
N SER A 116 -7.70 3.62 -14.57
CA SER A 116 -7.26 4.43 -15.72
C SER A 116 -5.87 4.03 -16.24
N THR A 117 -5.14 3.18 -15.51
CA THR A 117 -3.79 2.72 -15.87
C THR A 117 -3.64 1.23 -15.59
N GLU A 118 -2.93 0.52 -16.48
CA GLU A 118 -2.73 -0.93 -16.35
C GLU A 118 -1.87 -1.34 -15.15
N SER A 119 -1.06 -0.43 -14.60
CA SER A 119 -0.09 -0.74 -13.54
C SER A 119 -0.66 -0.77 -12.13
N ALA A 120 -1.71 -0.01 -11.85
CA ALA A 120 -2.33 0.06 -10.51
C ALA A 120 -2.94 -1.27 -10.05
N PRO A 121 -3.79 -1.97 -10.85
CA PRO A 121 -4.33 -3.26 -10.42
C PRO A 121 -3.25 -4.33 -10.24
N LEU A 122 -2.16 -4.27 -11.01
CA LEU A 122 -1.04 -5.20 -10.84
C LEU A 122 -0.26 -4.93 -9.54
N HIS A 123 -0.01 -3.66 -9.22
CA HIS A 123 0.59 -3.30 -7.93
C HIS A 123 -0.26 -3.81 -6.75
N ASP A 124 -1.56 -3.53 -6.76
CA ASP A 124 -2.48 -3.95 -5.71
C ASP A 124 -2.56 -5.48 -5.59
N ALA A 125 -2.60 -6.18 -6.73
CA ALA A 125 -2.59 -7.63 -6.76
C ALA A 125 -1.31 -8.21 -6.17
N HIS A 126 -0.14 -7.60 -6.42
CA HIS A 126 1.13 -8.07 -5.90
C HIS A 126 1.22 -7.86 -4.39
N CYS A 127 0.78 -6.72 -3.88
CA CYS A 127 0.71 -6.44 -2.44
C CYS A 127 -0.19 -7.45 -1.71
N VAL A 128 -1.43 -7.64 -2.16
CA VAL A 128 -2.39 -8.55 -1.52
C VAL A 128 -1.91 -10.00 -1.60
N THR A 129 -1.39 -10.43 -2.75
CA THR A 129 -0.82 -11.76 -2.92
C THR A 129 0.39 -11.99 -2.02
N SER A 130 1.21 -10.97 -1.79
CA SER A 130 2.34 -11.04 -0.85
C SER A 130 1.87 -11.30 0.57
N ILE A 131 0.81 -10.63 1.03
CA ILE A 131 0.21 -10.90 2.34
C ILE A 131 -0.35 -12.32 2.39
N TYR A 132 -1.04 -12.79 1.35
CA TYR A 132 -1.49 -14.17 1.29
C TYR A 132 -0.33 -15.17 1.44
N ALA A 133 0.76 -14.96 0.73
CA ALA A 133 1.95 -15.81 0.81
C ALA A 133 2.61 -15.76 2.19
N GLN A 134 2.70 -14.57 2.80
CA GLN A 134 3.24 -14.39 4.16
C GLN A 134 2.39 -15.08 5.24
N ARG A 135 1.08 -15.19 5.03
CA ARG A 135 0.21 -15.97 5.91
C ARG A 135 0.48 -17.47 5.83
N ASP A 136 1.00 -17.97 4.71
CA ASP A 136 1.36 -19.38 4.53
C ASP A 136 0.20 -20.33 4.88
N GLY A 137 -1.01 -19.97 4.46
CA GLY A 137 -2.23 -20.74 4.76
C GLY A 137 -2.76 -20.61 6.19
N VAL A 138 -2.12 -19.82 7.07
CA VAL A 138 -2.61 -19.58 8.43
C VAL A 138 -3.90 -18.76 8.38
N LYS A 139 -4.98 -19.37 8.87
CA LYS A 139 -6.27 -18.71 9.15
C LYS A 139 -6.40 -18.56 10.66
N SER A 140 -6.80 -17.37 11.10
CA SER A 140 -7.01 -17.11 12.53
C SER A 140 -8.25 -16.25 12.74
N THR A 141 -8.92 -16.43 13.86
CA THR A 141 -10.00 -15.56 14.36
C THR A 141 -9.44 -14.28 14.99
N ASP A 142 -8.16 -14.27 15.34
CA ASP A 142 -7.53 -13.22 16.14
C ASP A 142 -6.45 -12.50 15.31
N VAL A 143 -6.49 -11.16 15.30
CA VAL A 143 -5.58 -10.33 14.50
C VAL A 143 -4.12 -10.58 14.89
N GLU A 144 -3.88 -10.80 16.17
CA GLU A 144 -2.56 -11.08 16.76
C GLU A 144 -1.95 -12.39 16.25
N LYS A 145 -2.75 -13.29 15.69
CA LYS A 145 -2.35 -14.63 15.25
C LYS A 145 -2.36 -14.80 13.72
N CYS A 146 -2.82 -13.79 12.96
CA CYS A 146 -2.96 -13.89 11.50
C CYS A 146 -1.65 -13.69 10.71
N ARG A 147 -0.51 -13.50 11.39
CA ARG A 147 0.86 -13.21 10.87
C ARG A 147 1.03 -11.90 10.12
N SER A 148 0.16 -11.59 9.16
CA SER A 148 0.27 -10.39 8.32
C SER A 148 -1.11 -9.95 7.84
N LEU A 149 -1.28 -8.65 7.64
CA LEU A 149 -2.57 -8.06 7.27
C LEU A 149 -2.33 -6.90 6.31
N PHE A 150 -3.07 -6.86 5.21
CA PHE A 150 -3.03 -5.73 4.29
C PHE A 150 -3.94 -4.62 4.81
N VAL A 151 -3.39 -3.43 5.05
CA VAL A 151 -4.18 -2.27 5.46
C VAL A 151 -4.21 -1.27 4.32
N THR A 152 -5.40 -0.85 3.89
CA THR A 152 -5.56 0.07 2.75
C THR A 152 -6.70 1.07 2.97
N PRO A 153 -6.57 2.33 2.52
CA PRO A 153 -7.71 3.26 2.48
C PRO A 153 -8.71 2.95 1.35
N ASN A 154 -8.37 2.05 0.42
CA ASN A 154 -9.22 1.70 -0.72
C ASN A 154 -10.26 0.63 -0.31
N SER A 155 -11.49 1.09 0.00
CA SER A 155 -12.60 0.22 0.40
C SER A 155 -12.99 -0.80 -0.65
N LEU A 156 -12.89 -0.45 -1.93
CA LEU A 156 -13.16 -1.38 -3.02
C LEU A 156 -12.11 -2.50 -3.03
N LEU A 157 -10.82 -2.17 -2.93
CA LEU A 157 -9.75 -3.16 -2.87
C LEU A 157 -9.86 -4.05 -1.61
N ALA A 158 -10.16 -3.47 -0.45
CA ALA A 158 -10.36 -4.23 0.79
C ALA A 158 -11.51 -5.25 0.67
N ARG A 159 -12.59 -4.88 -0.04
CA ARG A 159 -13.70 -5.78 -0.34
C ARG A 159 -13.31 -6.85 -1.36
N LEU A 160 -12.70 -6.45 -2.48
CA LEU A 160 -12.37 -7.35 -3.58
C LEU A 160 -11.30 -8.39 -3.21
N ALA A 161 -10.37 -8.06 -2.32
CA ALA A 161 -9.35 -8.99 -1.83
C ALA A 161 -9.92 -10.23 -1.13
N LYS A 162 -11.16 -10.18 -0.64
CA LYS A 162 -11.84 -11.31 0.03
C LYS A 162 -12.37 -12.35 -0.95
N ILE A 163 -12.74 -11.93 -2.16
CA ILE A 163 -13.53 -12.73 -3.12
C ILE A 163 -12.72 -13.90 -3.71
N PRO A 164 -11.56 -13.69 -4.36
CA PRO A 164 -10.78 -14.78 -4.95
C PRO A 164 -10.24 -15.76 -3.91
N ASN A 165 -10.12 -15.32 -2.65
CA ASN A 165 -9.59 -16.13 -1.56
C ASN A 165 -10.66 -16.99 -0.88
N ASN A 166 -11.93 -16.89 -1.31
CA ASN A 166 -13.08 -17.56 -0.69
C ASN A 166 -13.09 -17.39 0.84
N GLU A 167 -12.65 -16.22 1.31
CA GLU A 167 -12.70 -15.88 2.73
C GLU A 167 -14.16 -15.60 3.07
N LYS A 168 -14.82 -16.55 3.76
CA LYS A 168 -16.15 -16.30 4.32
C LYS A 168 -16.05 -15.13 5.30
N GLU A 169 -16.95 -14.16 5.17
CA GLU A 169 -16.92 -12.89 5.88
C GLU A 169 -16.92 -12.96 7.42
N SER A 170 -17.18 -14.11 8.05
CA SER A 170 -17.55 -14.13 9.47
C SER A 170 -16.74 -15.03 10.40
N GLU A 171 -15.67 -15.70 9.96
CA GLU A 171 -14.98 -16.67 10.84
C GLU A 171 -13.48 -16.42 11.02
N TYR A 172 -12.82 -15.67 10.13
CA TYR A 172 -11.37 -15.43 10.20
C TYR A 172 -11.03 -13.97 9.90
N VAL A 173 -9.88 -13.51 10.39
CA VAL A 173 -9.28 -12.21 10.07
C VAL A 173 -9.07 -12.13 8.56
N PRO A 174 -9.63 -11.12 7.88
CA PRO A 174 -9.53 -11.02 6.43
C PRO A 174 -8.10 -10.75 5.99
N LEU A 175 -7.74 -11.06 4.74
CA LEU A 175 -6.44 -10.71 4.15
C LEU A 175 -6.20 -9.20 4.09
N SER A 176 -7.27 -8.43 3.96
CA SER A 176 -7.24 -6.99 3.80
C SER A 176 -8.31 -6.31 4.66
N MET A 177 -7.99 -5.14 5.21
CA MET A 177 -8.90 -4.32 5.97
C MET A 177 -8.73 -2.83 5.65
N LEU A 178 -9.73 -2.03 6.00
CA LEU A 178 -9.64 -0.59 5.93
C LEU A 178 -8.75 -0.04 7.05
N ASP A 179 -8.00 1.00 6.73
CA ASP A 179 -7.23 1.77 7.71
C ASP A 179 -8.11 2.33 8.85
N GLY A 180 -9.34 2.73 8.53
CA GLY A 180 -10.34 3.16 9.50
C GLY A 180 -10.84 2.06 10.45
N ASP A 181 -10.84 0.80 10.01
CA ASP A 181 -11.24 -0.36 10.82
C ASP A 181 -10.09 -0.84 11.72
N PHE A 182 -8.85 -0.49 11.37
CA PHE A 182 -7.66 -0.81 12.15
C PHE A 182 -7.38 0.22 13.25
N ALA A 183 -7.81 1.46 13.04
CA ALA A 183 -7.58 2.58 13.95
C ALA A 183 -8.66 2.76 15.04
N SER A 184 -9.69 1.91 15.08
CA SER A 184 -10.80 1.96 16.05
C SER A 184 -10.57 1.05 17.24
#